data_AF-A0A932AVH1-F1
#
_entry.id   AF-A0A932AVH1-F1
#
_cell.length_a   1.000
_cell.length_b   1.000
_cell.length_c   1.000
_cell.angle_alpha   90.00
_cell.angle_beta   90.00
_cell.angle_gamma   90.00
#
_symmetry.space_group_name_H-M   'P 1'
#
loop_
_entity.id
_entity.type
_entity.pdbx_description
1 polymer ?
#
loop_
_entity_poly.entity_id
_entity_poly.type
_entity_poly.pdbx_seq_one_letter_code
_entity_poly.pdbx_strand_id
1 'polypeptide(L)'
;MRDQVAKLQHGNRELGLQKITGKNRNPQTLRRAISALEFLERLSKEARYSSALKLEAYPVAAIEYLSRWYKRDASGALRAADKLLRGDYDVKSLQTAESNSRKNIFEGAGKALETDYRLKVSEKIAEIVRTAAGPSLESFKSNELGDPAAIPDFAYRNAQGIFVVGVLICGPYRDPDLYRRRAFEWVSKAYTLLNLFELIFLVLPDNANLHLFKNLVRQLNIGEHRLRIVKINSSQK
;
A
#
# COMPACT_ATOMS: atom_id res chain seq x y z
N MET A 1 34.67 10.27 8.03
CA MET A 1 33.98 8.97 8.25
C MET A 1 33.00 8.65 7.11
N ARG A 2 32.10 9.57 6.72
CA ARG A 2 31.20 9.42 5.55
C ARG A 2 31.93 9.02 4.26
N ASP A 3 32.98 9.75 3.88
CA ASP A 3 33.73 9.49 2.65
C ASP A 3 34.50 8.15 2.64
N GLN A 4 34.77 7.60 3.82
CA GLN A 4 35.44 6.30 3.97
C GLN A 4 34.44 5.14 3.85
N VAL A 5 33.20 5.34 4.29
CA VAL A 5 32.11 4.36 4.18
C VAL A 5 31.55 4.31 2.75
N ALA A 6 31.41 5.46 2.10
CA ALA A 6 30.89 5.56 0.73
C ALA A 6 31.78 4.85 -0.31
N LYS A 7 33.08 4.68 -0.02
CA LYS A 7 34.06 3.98 -0.86
C LYS A 7 34.04 2.46 -0.71
N LEU A 8 33.25 1.91 0.21
CA LEU A 8 33.19 0.46 0.44
C LEU A 8 32.21 -0.22 -0.54
N GLN A 9 32.74 -0.99 -1.49
CA GLN A 9 31.94 -1.77 -2.44
C GLN A 9 31.10 -2.86 -1.74
N HIS A 10 29.95 -3.21 -2.34
CA HIS A 10 28.91 -4.08 -1.76
C HIS A 10 29.40 -5.42 -1.19
N GLY A 11 30.45 -6.03 -1.76
CA GLY A 11 31.01 -7.30 -1.28
C GLY A 11 31.97 -7.19 -0.07
N ASN A 12 32.62 -6.04 0.13
CA ASN A 12 33.64 -5.83 1.16
C ASN A 12 33.17 -4.91 2.31
N ARG A 13 31.88 -4.58 2.33
CA ARG A 13 31.31 -3.59 3.25
C ARG A 13 31.39 -4.05 4.71
N GLU A 14 31.21 -5.34 4.99
CA GLU A 14 31.29 -5.94 6.34
C GLU A 14 32.70 -5.78 6.95
N LEU A 15 33.72 -6.20 6.20
CA LEU A 15 35.13 -6.14 6.60
C LEU A 15 35.63 -4.70 6.66
N GLY A 16 35.17 -3.83 5.75
CA GLY A 16 35.47 -2.41 5.76
C GLY A 16 34.88 -1.68 6.96
N LEU A 17 33.62 -2.00 7.32
CA LEU A 17 32.99 -1.44 8.52
C LEU A 17 33.71 -1.93 9.79
N GLN A 18 34.08 -3.21 9.88
CA GLN A 18 34.87 -3.74 11.00
C GLN A 18 36.24 -3.04 11.15
N LYS A 19 36.92 -2.75 10.03
CA LYS A 19 38.19 -1.99 10.04
C LYS A 19 38.02 -0.55 10.52
N ILE A 20 36.90 0.10 10.19
CA ILE A 20 36.61 1.49 10.60
C ILE A 20 36.16 1.56 12.08
N THR A 21 35.41 0.59 12.58
CA THR A 21 34.91 0.58 13.95
C THR A 21 35.94 0.15 14.99
N GLY A 22 36.99 -0.57 14.57
CA GLY A 22 37.93 -1.25 15.46
C GLY A 22 37.30 -2.47 16.16
N LYS A 23 38.10 -3.19 16.97
CA LYS A 23 37.68 -4.44 17.64
C LYS A 23 36.58 -4.27 18.70
N ASN A 24 36.32 -3.04 19.17
CA ASN A 24 35.47 -2.78 20.34
C ASN A 24 34.08 -2.21 20.01
N ARG A 25 33.69 -2.13 18.72
CA ARG A 25 32.39 -1.57 18.32
C ARG A 25 31.68 -2.48 17.31
N ASN A 26 30.39 -2.72 17.56
CA ASN A 26 29.56 -3.57 16.71
C ASN A 26 29.32 -2.88 15.34
N PRO A 27 29.67 -3.54 14.21
CA PRO A 27 29.41 -3.03 12.85
C PRO A 27 27.95 -2.67 12.60
N GLN A 28 27.01 -3.36 13.26
CA GLN A 28 25.59 -3.06 13.16
C GLN A 28 25.22 -1.69 13.73
N THR A 29 25.90 -1.25 14.79
CA THR A 29 25.72 0.10 15.35
C THR A 29 26.14 1.17 14.35
N LEU A 30 27.24 0.92 13.62
CA LEU A 30 27.71 1.84 12.57
C LEU A 30 26.71 1.91 11.40
N ARG A 31 26.16 0.77 10.95
CA ARG A 31 25.11 0.75 9.90
C ARG A 31 23.89 1.57 10.28
N ARG A 32 23.42 1.40 11.52
CA ARG A 32 22.27 2.13 12.06
C ARG A 32 22.52 3.63 12.08
N ALA A 33 23.71 4.05 12.51
CA ALA A 33 24.10 5.45 12.49
C ALA A 33 24.17 6.03 11.06
N ILE A 34 24.73 5.29 10.10
CA ILE A 34 24.76 5.70 8.69
C ILE A 34 23.34 5.88 8.15
N SER A 35 22.46 4.90 8.36
CA SER A 35 21.07 4.97 7.88
C SER A 35 20.28 6.13 8.50
N ALA A 36 20.54 6.45 9.78
CA ALA A 36 19.97 7.61 10.44
C ALA A 36 20.44 8.93 9.80
N LEU A 37 21.73 9.05 9.48
CA LEU A 37 22.29 10.22 8.80
C LEU A 37 21.72 10.40 7.38
N GLU A 38 21.64 9.32 6.60
CA GLU A 38 21.02 9.33 5.27
C GLU A 38 19.55 9.78 5.33
N PHE A 39 18.81 9.34 6.35
CA PHE A 39 17.44 9.79 6.57
C PHE A 39 17.37 11.29 6.88
N LEU A 40 18.24 11.82 7.74
CA LEU A 40 18.25 13.27 8.07
C LEU A 40 18.64 14.13 6.86
N GLU A 41 19.60 13.69 6.05
CA GLU A 41 19.93 14.36 4.79
C GLU A 41 18.73 14.41 3.85
N ARG A 42 18.03 13.28 3.72
CA ARG A 42 16.81 13.20 2.92
C ARG A 42 15.72 14.13 3.46
N LEU A 43 15.53 14.17 4.78
CA LEU A 43 14.57 15.05 5.43
C LEU A 43 14.87 16.54 5.19
N SER A 44 16.15 16.91 5.21
CA SER A 44 16.61 18.26 4.91
C SER A 44 16.36 18.64 3.44
N LYS A 45 16.73 17.76 2.50
CA LYS A 45 16.68 18.05 1.05
C LYS A 45 15.28 17.90 0.45
N GLU A 46 14.59 16.81 0.73
CA GLU A 46 13.29 16.48 0.11
C GLU A 46 12.13 17.17 0.82
N ALA A 47 12.09 17.10 2.15
CA ALA A 47 10.99 17.67 2.94
C ALA A 47 11.19 19.16 3.27
N ARG A 48 12.34 19.73 2.91
CA ARG A 48 12.77 21.09 3.29
C ARG A 48 12.62 21.35 4.79
N TYR A 49 12.81 20.32 5.61
CA TYR A 49 12.65 20.44 7.05
C TYR A 49 13.86 21.15 7.64
N SER A 50 13.71 22.45 7.89
CA SER A 50 14.77 23.37 8.30
C SER A 50 15.49 22.97 9.60
N SER A 51 14.84 22.16 10.45
CA SER A 51 15.39 21.70 11.73
C SER A 51 16.04 20.31 11.66
N ALA A 52 16.20 19.71 10.48
CA ALA A 52 16.82 18.39 10.32
C ALA A 52 18.23 18.30 10.93
N LEU A 53 19.04 19.37 10.81
CA LEU A 53 20.38 19.44 11.39
C LEU A 53 20.36 19.37 12.92
N LYS A 54 19.32 19.93 13.56
CA LYS A 54 19.20 19.90 15.03
C LYS A 54 18.95 18.49 15.56
N LEU A 55 18.39 17.60 14.73
CA LEU A 55 18.16 16.20 15.07
C LEU A 55 19.45 15.37 15.08
N GLU A 56 20.55 15.84 14.48
CA GLU A 56 21.84 15.10 14.50
C GLU A 56 22.39 14.93 15.92
N ALA A 57 22.04 15.82 16.85
CA ALA A 57 22.43 15.74 18.25
C ALA A 57 21.65 14.68 19.06
N TYR A 58 20.58 14.11 18.50
CA TYR A 58 19.73 13.16 19.20
C TYR A 58 20.22 11.70 19.04
N PRO A 59 19.85 10.80 19.97
CA PRO A 59 20.22 9.39 19.87
C PRO A 59 19.75 8.75 18.56
N VAL A 60 20.59 7.89 17.96
CA VAL A 60 20.29 7.15 16.71
C VAL A 60 18.93 6.46 16.75
N ALA A 61 18.54 5.89 17.90
CA ALA A 61 17.26 5.24 18.09
C ALA A 61 16.07 6.18 17.82
N ALA A 62 16.13 7.44 18.26
CA ALA A 62 15.09 8.43 18.00
C ALA A 62 14.93 8.68 16.51
N ILE A 63 16.05 8.82 15.80
CA ILE A 63 16.07 9.04 14.35
C ILE A 63 15.53 7.83 13.59
N GLU A 64 15.78 6.61 14.07
CA GLU A 64 15.18 5.40 13.50
C GLU A 64 13.68 5.29 13.72
N TYR A 65 13.15 5.74 14.86
CA TYR A 65 11.69 5.83 15.06
C TYR A 65 11.08 6.84 14.09
N LEU A 66 11.68 8.04 13.97
CA LEU A 66 11.23 9.06 13.02
C LEU A 66 11.32 8.56 11.56
N SER A 67 12.41 7.91 11.17
CA SER A 67 12.58 7.35 9.82
C SER A 67 11.51 6.30 9.50
N ARG A 68 11.22 5.40 10.45
CA ARG A 68 10.16 4.39 10.30
C ARG A 68 8.77 5.03 10.24
N TRP A 69 8.50 6.03 11.06
CA TRP A 69 7.24 6.77 11.04
C TRP A 69 7.07 7.54 9.73
N TYR A 70 8.10 8.26 9.28
CA TYR A 70 8.07 9.11 8.09
C TYR A 70 7.75 8.34 6.82
N LYS A 71 8.26 7.10 6.69
CA LYS A 71 7.90 6.19 5.58
C LYS A 71 6.40 5.90 5.49
N ARG A 72 5.65 6.05 6.58
CA ARG A 72 4.21 5.73 6.66
C ARG A 72 3.33 6.98 6.73
N ASP A 73 3.76 7.96 7.52
CA ASP A 73 3.06 9.22 7.77
C ASP A 73 4.11 10.32 7.96
N ALA A 74 4.46 10.95 6.85
CA ALA A 74 5.47 12.01 6.80
C ALA A 74 5.08 13.18 7.71
N SER A 75 3.84 13.64 7.63
CA SER A 75 3.34 14.78 8.41
C SER A 75 3.33 14.49 9.91
N GLY A 76 2.91 13.30 10.34
CA GLY A 76 2.97 12.89 11.74
C GLY A 76 4.39 12.75 12.26
N ALA A 77 5.30 12.19 11.44
CA ALA A 77 6.71 12.10 11.79
C ALA A 77 7.36 13.48 11.93
N LEU A 78 7.03 14.45 11.08
CA LEU A 78 7.53 15.83 11.19
C LEU A 78 7.02 16.52 12.48
N ARG A 79 5.73 16.38 12.81
CA ARG A 79 5.20 16.88 14.09
C ARG A 79 5.86 16.22 15.29
N ALA A 80 6.15 14.91 15.21
CA ALA A 80 6.86 14.20 16.27
C ALA A 80 8.33 14.65 16.39
N ALA A 81 8.98 14.98 15.27
CA ALA A 81 10.31 15.56 15.26
C ALA A 81 10.32 16.94 15.94
N ASP A 82 9.32 17.79 15.67
CA ASP A 82 9.18 19.09 16.35
C ASP A 82 9.01 18.94 17.87
N LYS A 83 8.20 17.97 18.31
CA LYS A 83 8.00 17.67 19.74
C LYS A 83 9.28 17.15 20.40
N LEU A 84 10.03 16.31 19.70
CA LEU A 84 11.34 15.83 20.14
C LEU A 84 12.33 16.99 20.33
N LEU A 85 12.37 17.93 19.37
CA LEU A 85 13.23 19.12 19.42
C LEU A 85 12.88 20.08 20.57
N ARG A 86 11.61 20.16 20.96
CA ARG A 86 11.14 20.96 22.10
C ARG A 86 11.35 20.29 23.45
N GLY A 87 11.74 19.02 23.47
CA GLY A 87 11.85 18.21 24.68
C GLY A 87 10.53 17.61 25.17
N ASP A 88 9.44 17.77 24.42
CA ASP A 88 8.13 17.18 24.73
C ASP A 88 8.14 15.66 24.58
N TYR A 89 9.03 15.15 23.73
CA TYR A 89 9.31 13.72 23.60
C TYR A 89 10.73 13.39 24.02
N ASP A 90 10.86 12.34 24.83
CA ASP A 90 12.06 11.54 24.98
C ASP A 90 12.03 10.34 24.00
N VAL A 91 13.10 9.54 23.95
CA VAL A 91 13.18 8.39 23.04
C VAL A 91 12.06 7.37 23.30
N LYS A 92 11.64 7.19 24.56
CA LYS A 92 10.65 6.18 24.95
C LYS A 92 9.22 6.63 24.58
N SER A 93 8.88 7.88 24.84
CA SER A 93 7.62 8.49 24.44
C SER A 93 7.52 8.63 22.93
N LEU A 94 8.63 8.93 22.23
CA LEU A 94 8.68 8.90 20.77
C LEU A 94 8.45 7.48 20.22
N GLN A 95 9.08 6.46 20.80
CA GLN A 95 8.82 5.06 20.45
C GLN A 95 7.34 4.71 20.67
N THR A 96 6.78 5.15 21.79
CA THR A 96 5.38 4.88 22.15
C THR A 96 4.44 5.59 21.19
N ALA A 97 4.71 6.85 20.85
CA ALA A 97 3.96 7.64 19.87
C ALA A 97 4.07 7.04 18.46
N GLU A 98 5.26 6.57 18.05
CA GLU A 98 5.45 5.89 16.76
C GLU A 98 4.73 4.53 16.73
N SER A 99 4.72 3.79 17.84
CA SER A 99 3.98 2.53 17.95
C SER A 99 2.47 2.79 17.97
N ASN A 100 2.02 3.81 18.69
CA ASN A 100 0.61 4.22 18.73
C ASN A 100 0.16 4.85 17.42
N SER A 101 1.05 5.47 16.64
CA SER A 101 0.73 5.90 15.28
C SER A 101 0.47 4.69 14.40
N ARG A 102 1.16 3.57 14.59
CA ARG A 102 0.77 2.29 13.94
C ARG A 102 -0.62 1.85 14.39
N LYS A 103 -0.97 2.09 15.66
CA LYS A 103 -2.29 1.74 16.19
C LYS A 103 -3.43 2.61 15.67
N ASN A 104 -3.18 3.91 15.51
CA ASN A 104 -4.16 4.85 14.98
C ASN A 104 -4.16 4.91 13.44
N ILE A 105 -3.17 4.29 12.79
CA ILE A 105 -3.16 3.95 11.36
C ILE A 105 -3.83 2.57 11.11
N PHE A 106 -4.47 1.97 12.13
CA PHE A 106 -5.42 0.85 11.95
C PHE A 106 -6.81 1.31 11.43
N GLU A 107 -6.84 2.33 10.56
CA GLU A 107 -7.81 2.34 9.46
C GLU A 107 -7.25 1.44 8.34
N GLY A 108 -7.37 0.12 8.56
CA GLY A 108 -7.20 -0.96 7.60
C GLY A 108 -5.80 -1.14 6.99
N ALA A 109 -5.15 -2.26 7.30
CA ALA A 109 -4.23 -2.92 6.38
C ALA A 109 -4.67 -4.39 6.22
N GLY A 110 -4.53 -4.97 5.03
CA GLY A 110 -5.04 -6.31 4.74
C GLY A 110 -6.57 -6.38 4.69
N LYS A 111 -7.17 -7.46 5.22
CA LYS A 111 -8.62 -7.75 5.12
C LYS A 111 -9.54 -6.63 5.65
N ALA A 112 -9.09 -5.87 6.64
CA ALA A 112 -9.86 -4.73 7.16
C ALA A 112 -9.96 -3.60 6.13
N LEU A 113 -8.84 -3.28 5.45
CA LEU A 113 -8.82 -2.26 4.39
C LEU A 113 -9.69 -2.67 3.20
N GLU A 114 -9.61 -3.94 2.82
CA GLU A 114 -10.47 -4.53 1.78
C GLU A 114 -11.95 -4.42 2.17
N THR A 115 -12.29 -4.74 3.41
CA THR A 115 -13.67 -4.65 3.91
C THR A 115 -14.17 -3.21 3.92
N ASP A 116 -13.39 -2.27 4.46
CA ASP A 116 -13.76 -0.86 4.54
C ASP A 116 -13.90 -0.25 3.15
N TYR A 117 -12.96 -0.54 2.24
CA TYR A 117 -13.05 -0.06 0.87
C TYR A 117 -14.28 -0.64 0.18
N ARG A 118 -14.52 -1.95 0.29
CA ARG A 118 -15.68 -2.62 -0.30
C ARG A 118 -16.99 -2.01 0.20
N LEU A 119 -17.10 -1.69 1.49
CA LEU A 119 -18.27 -1.01 2.05
C LEU A 119 -18.45 0.40 1.47
N LYS A 120 -17.36 1.17 1.33
CA LYS A 120 -17.41 2.53 0.76
C LYS A 120 -17.83 2.57 -0.71
N VAL A 121 -17.45 1.57 -1.50
CA VAL A 121 -17.73 1.56 -2.94
C VAL A 121 -18.95 0.74 -3.35
N SER A 122 -19.60 0.05 -2.41
CA SER A 122 -20.68 -0.92 -2.70
C SER A 122 -21.86 -0.31 -3.44
N GLU A 123 -22.36 0.84 -3.00
CA GLU A 123 -23.52 1.52 -3.59
C GLU A 123 -23.23 1.95 -5.03
N LYS A 124 -22.04 2.53 -5.25
CA LYS A 124 -21.58 2.95 -6.57
C LYS A 124 -21.35 1.76 -7.51
N ILE A 125 -20.83 0.64 -6.99
CA ILE A 125 -20.73 -0.60 -7.76
C ILE A 125 -22.13 -1.09 -8.16
N ALA A 126 -23.08 -1.12 -7.23
CA ALA A 126 -24.44 -1.57 -7.51
C ALA A 126 -25.14 -0.68 -8.55
N GLU A 127 -24.92 0.64 -8.53
CA GLU A 127 -25.37 1.56 -9.57
C GLU A 127 -24.75 1.21 -10.94
N ILE A 128 -23.42 1.09 -11.02
CA ILE A 128 -22.71 0.77 -12.26
C ILE A 128 -23.19 -0.56 -12.85
N VAL A 129 -23.39 -1.57 -12.02
CA VAL A 129 -23.91 -2.88 -12.44
C VAL A 129 -25.34 -2.75 -12.98
N ARG A 130 -26.24 -2.05 -12.28
CA ARG A 130 -27.62 -1.83 -12.74
C ARG A 130 -27.69 -1.08 -14.07
N THR A 131 -26.85 -0.06 -14.26
CA THR A 131 -26.78 0.68 -15.52
C THR A 131 -26.25 -0.18 -16.67
N ALA A 132 -25.30 -1.07 -16.39
CA ALA A 132 -24.63 -1.85 -17.43
C ALA A 132 -25.36 -3.13 -17.84
N ALA A 133 -26.03 -3.79 -16.90
CA ALA A 133 -26.60 -5.12 -17.08
C ALA A 133 -28.10 -5.21 -16.74
N GLY A 134 -28.72 -4.09 -16.33
CA GLY A 134 -30.15 -3.98 -16.09
C GLY A 134 -30.54 -3.97 -14.61
N PRO A 135 -31.75 -3.48 -14.29
CA PRO A 135 -32.21 -3.31 -12.91
C PRO A 135 -32.66 -4.61 -12.23
N SER A 136 -32.91 -5.68 -12.99
CA SER A 136 -33.48 -6.95 -12.50
C SER A 136 -32.44 -7.94 -11.97
N LEU A 137 -31.27 -7.44 -11.56
CA LEU A 137 -30.19 -8.27 -11.03
C LEU A 137 -30.23 -8.32 -9.51
N GLU A 138 -30.20 -9.51 -8.96
CA GLU A 138 -30.17 -9.75 -7.53
C GLU A 138 -28.72 -9.98 -7.07
N SER A 139 -28.32 -9.31 -5.99
CA SER A 139 -27.02 -9.54 -5.37
C SER A 139 -27.00 -10.92 -4.71
N PHE A 140 -25.98 -11.70 -5.03
CA PHE A 140 -25.76 -13.03 -4.49
C PHE A 140 -24.43 -13.08 -3.72
N LYS A 141 -24.43 -13.78 -2.59
CA LYS A 141 -23.22 -14.03 -1.80
C LYS A 141 -23.24 -15.48 -1.32
N SER A 142 -22.28 -16.26 -1.81
CA SER A 142 -22.08 -17.62 -1.32
C SER A 142 -21.22 -17.64 -0.07
N ASN A 143 -21.57 -18.50 0.88
CA ASN A 143 -20.74 -18.84 2.03
C ASN A 143 -20.21 -20.28 1.93
N GLU A 144 -20.49 -20.98 0.83
CA GLU A 144 -20.09 -22.37 0.64
C GLU A 144 -18.63 -22.45 0.21
N LEU A 145 -17.87 -23.34 0.87
CA LEU A 145 -16.47 -23.56 0.53
C LEU A 145 -16.38 -24.22 -0.84
N GLY A 146 -15.62 -23.61 -1.75
CA GLY A 146 -15.42 -24.14 -3.10
C GLY A 146 -16.45 -23.67 -4.12
N ASP A 147 -17.49 -22.93 -3.72
CA ASP A 147 -18.39 -22.27 -4.66
C ASP A 147 -17.62 -21.15 -5.39
N PRO A 148 -17.47 -21.23 -6.73
CA PRO A 148 -16.78 -20.19 -7.49
C PRO A 148 -17.41 -18.79 -7.37
N ALA A 149 -18.69 -18.71 -6.99
CA ALA A 149 -19.39 -17.46 -6.75
C ALA A 149 -18.93 -16.74 -5.47
N ALA A 150 -18.19 -17.40 -4.60
CA ALA A 150 -17.52 -16.79 -3.45
C ALA A 150 -16.21 -16.07 -3.83
N ILE A 151 -15.73 -16.24 -5.07
CA ILE A 151 -14.46 -15.66 -5.53
C ILE A 151 -14.55 -14.15 -5.81
N PRO A 152 -15.60 -13.63 -6.49
CA PRO A 152 -15.81 -12.19 -6.64
C PRO A 152 -16.14 -11.50 -5.32
N ASP A 153 -15.87 -10.20 -5.24
CA ASP A 153 -16.28 -9.37 -4.10
C ASP A 153 -17.80 -9.14 -4.07
N PHE A 154 -18.41 -9.09 -5.26
CA PHE A 154 -19.86 -9.08 -5.46
C PHE A 154 -20.21 -9.97 -6.65
N ALA A 155 -21.29 -10.73 -6.52
CA ALA A 155 -21.86 -11.53 -7.60
C ALA A 155 -23.34 -11.17 -7.77
N TYR A 156 -23.83 -11.21 -9.00
CA TYR A 156 -25.21 -10.91 -9.33
C TYR A 156 -25.81 -11.97 -10.24
N ARG A 157 -27.08 -12.30 -9.99
CA ARG A 157 -27.86 -13.27 -10.76
C ARG A 157 -29.09 -12.62 -11.38
N ASN A 158 -29.55 -13.18 -12.49
CA ASN A 158 -30.88 -12.86 -13.02
C ASN A 158 -31.97 -13.68 -12.32
N ALA A 159 -33.24 -13.44 -12.69
CA ALA A 159 -34.40 -14.14 -12.15
C ALA A 159 -34.38 -15.67 -12.39
N GLN A 160 -33.61 -16.14 -13.38
CA GLN A 160 -33.40 -17.55 -13.68
C GLN A 160 -32.30 -18.19 -12.82
N GLY A 161 -31.66 -17.42 -11.92
CA GLY A 161 -30.58 -17.88 -11.06
C GLY A 161 -29.21 -17.99 -11.76
N ILE A 162 -29.09 -17.52 -13.00
CA ILE A 162 -27.84 -17.55 -13.76
C ILE A 162 -26.96 -16.38 -13.34
N PHE A 163 -25.65 -16.63 -13.18
CA PHE A 163 -24.67 -15.61 -12.88
C PHE A 163 -24.41 -14.70 -14.07
N VAL A 164 -24.87 -13.45 -13.97
CA VAL A 164 -24.70 -12.46 -15.04
C VAL A 164 -23.48 -11.61 -14.80
N VAL A 165 -23.30 -11.08 -13.58
CA VAL A 165 -22.24 -10.11 -13.29
C VAL A 165 -21.41 -10.53 -12.09
N GLY A 166 -20.09 -10.52 -12.24
CA GLY A 166 -19.14 -10.61 -11.14
C GLY A 166 -18.31 -9.33 -11.01
N VAL A 167 -17.99 -8.93 -9.79
CA VAL A 167 -17.18 -7.74 -9.52
C VAL A 167 -15.96 -8.13 -8.69
N LEU A 168 -14.77 -7.77 -9.18
CA LEU A 168 -13.50 -7.93 -8.50
C LEU A 168 -12.92 -6.57 -8.16
N ILE A 169 -12.68 -6.32 -6.89
CA ILE A 169 -11.93 -5.16 -6.44
C ILE A 169 -10.45 -5.54 -6.43
N CYS A 170 -9.67 -4.92 -7.30
CA CYS A 170 -8.21 -5.00 -7.22
C CYS A 170 -7.80 -4.33 -5.92
N GLY A 171 -7.39 -5.13 -4.93
CA GLY A 171 -7.29 -4.75 -3.52
C GLY A 171 -6.78 -3.32 -3.27
N PRO A 172 -7.28 -2.62 -2.24
CA PRO A 172 -6.90 -1.24 -1.91
C PRO A 172 -5.47 -1.17 -1.34
N TYR A 173 -4.47 -1.49 -2.16
CA TYR A 173 -3.07 -1.35 -1.78
C TYR A 173 -2.73 0.12 -1.59
N ARG A 174 -2.05 0.45 -0.49
CA ARG A 174 -1.52 1.79 -0.28
C ARG A 174 -0.34 2.08 -1.22
N ASP A 175 0.44 1.06 -1.54
CA ASP A 175 1.59 1.13 -2.44
C ASP A 175 1.16 0.95 -3.90
N PRO A 176 1.31 1.98 -4.77
CA PRO A 176 1.02 1.88 -6.19
C PRO A 176 1.80 0.76 -6.91
N ASP A 177 3.01 0.44 -6.45
CA ASP A 177 3.86 -0.57 -7.10
C ASP A 177 3.29 -1.99 -6.93
N LEU A 178 2.50 -2.24 -5.88
CA LEU A 178 1.82 -3.53 -5.71
C LEU A 178 0.80 -3.78 -6.81
N TYR A 179 0.10 -2.75 -7.30
CA TYR A 179 -0.77 -2.89 -8.46
C TYR A 179 0.02 -3.27 -9.70
N ARG A 180 1.19 -2.63 -9.91
CA ARG A 180 2.02 -2.96 -11.07
C ARG A 180 2.46 -4.42 -11.06
N ARG A 181 2.88 -4.92 -9.90
CA ARG A 181 3.35 -6.31 -9.75
C ARG A 181 2.22 -7.35 -9.84
N ARG A 182 1.01 -6.99 -9.40
CA ARG A 182 -0.15 -7.90 -9.36
C ARG A 182 -1.17 -7.70 -10.48
N ALA A 183 -0.94 -6.77 -11.40
CA ALA A 183 -1.91 -6.47 -12.46
C ALA A 183 -2.25 -7.71 -13.31
N PHE A 184 -1.23 -8.49 -13.69
CA PHE A 184 -1.44 -9.72 -14.46
C PHE A 184 -2.27 -10.76 -13.68
N GLU A 185 -2.00 -10.92 -12.39
CA GLU A 185 -2.77 -11.83 -11.51
C GLU A 185 -4.25 -11.45 -11.49
N TRP A 186 -4.55 -10.16 -11.27
CA TRP A 186 -5.92 -9.66 -11.21
C TRP A 186 -6.66 -9.80 -12.54
N VAL A 187 -6.01 -9.44 -13.66
CA VAL A 187 -6.63 -9.59 -14.99
C VAL A 187 -6.85 -11.08 -15.32
N SER A 188 -5.88 -11.95 -15.01
CA SER A 188 -6.03 -13.40 -15.24
C SER A 188 -7.16 -14.00 -14.40
N LYS A 189 -7.29 -13.57 -13.13
CA LYS A 189 -8.40 -13.97 -12.26
C LYS A 189 -9.75 -13.55 -12.84
N ALA A 190 -9.84 -12.30 -13.32
CA ALA A 190 -11.04 -11.79 -13.99
C ALA A 190 -11.37 -12.60 -15.25
N TYR A 191 -10.36 -12.91 -16.06
CA TYR A 191 -10.51 -13.72 -17.27
C TYR A 191 -11.04 -15.12 -16.97
N THR A 192 -10.50 -15.81 -15.96
CA THR A 192 -10.98 -17.13 -15.56
C THR A 192 -12.45 -17.10 -15.12
N LEU A 193 -12.87 -16.05 -14.42
CA LEU A 193 -14.25 -15.90 -13.96
C LEU A 193 -15.25 -15.63 -15.10
N LEU A 194 -14.80 -15.21 -16.29
CA LEU A 194 -15.67 -15.09 -17.47
C LEU A 194 -16.23 -16.42 -17.97
N ASN A 195 -15.74 -17.56 -17.47
CA ASN A 195 -16.35 -18.86 -17.74
C ASN A 195 -17.63 -19.11 -16.92
N LEU A 196 -17.87 -18.28 -15.90
CA LEU A 196 -19.00 -18.42 -14.96
C LEU A 196 -19.94 -17.22 -15.01
N PHE A 197 -19.41 -16.03 -15.31
CA PHE A 197 -20.15 -14.79 -15.41
C PHE A 197 -20.14 -14.29 -16.85
N GLU A 198 -21.27 -13.77 -17.32
CA GLU A 198 -21.36 -13.14 -18.65
C GLU A 198 -20.51 -11.86 -18.73
N LEU A 199 -20.48 -11.10 -17.64
CA LEU A 199 -19.79 -9.82 -17.50
C LEU A 199 -18.99 -9.77 -16.19
N ILE A 200 -17.73 -9.34 -16.27
CA ILE A 200 -16.90 -9.05 -15.10
C ILE A 200 -16.55 -7.56 -15.06
N PHE A 201 -16.68 -6.96 -13.88
CA PHE A 201 -16.12 -5.66 -13.56
C PHE A 201 -14.84 -5.81 -12.76
N LEU A 202 -13.77 -5.21 -13.25
CA LEU A 202 -12.51 -5.06 -12.52
C LEU A 202 -12.43 -3.64 -11.97
N VAL A 203 -12.65 -3.51 -10.66
CA VAL A 203 -12.70 -2.22 -9.95
C VAL A 203 -11.30 -1.86 -9.44
N LEU A 204 -10.80 -0.72 -9.90
CA LEU A 204 -9.50 -0.18 -9.55
C LEU A 204 -9.63 1.00 -8.58
N PRO A 205 -8.81 1.05 -7.52
CA PRO A 205 -8.65 2.23 -6.67
C PRO A 205 -7.90 3.38 -7.36
N ASP A 206 -7.91 4.55 -6.73
CA ASP A 206 -7.45 5.82 -7.32
C ASP A 206 -5.97 5.87 -7.65
N ASN A 207 -5.17 5.22 -6.82
CA ASN A 207 -3.73 5.12 -6.99
C ASN A 207 -3.31 4.03 -7.99
N ALA A 208 -4.24 3.22 -8.50
CA ALA A 208 -3.94 2.21 -9.51
C ALA A 208 -3.85 2.82 -10.93
N ASN A 209 -2.89 2.33 -11.72
CA ASN A 209 -2.69 2.75 -13.10
C ASN A 209 -3.64 2.01 -14.05
N LEU A 210 -4.71 2.69 -14.49
CA LEU A 210 -5.72 2.14 -15.40
C LEU A 210 -5.13 1.64 -16.73
N HIS A 211 -4.14 2.35 -17.29
CA HIS A 211 -3.58 2.03 -18.60
C HIS A 211 -2.87 0.67 -18.59
N LEU A 212 -2.19 0.34 -17.51
CA LEU A 212 -1.55 -0.97 -17.33
C LEU A 212 -2.56 -2.11 -17.44
N PHE A 213 -3.69 -2.02 -16.73
CA PHE A 213 -4.74 -3.05 -16.77
C PHE A 213 -5.39 -3.13 -18.15
N LYS A 214 -5.70 -1.99 -18.78
CA LYS A 214 -6.27 -1.97 -20.15
C LYS A 214 -5.35 -2.64 -21.16
N ASN A 215 -4.04 -2.42 -21.07
CA ASN A 215 -3.09 -3.05 -21.98
C ASN A 215 -3.05 -4.57 -21.80
N LEU A 216 -3.09 -5.07 -20.57
CA LEU A 216 -3.16 -6.51 -20.29
C LEU A 216 -4.45 -7.14 -20.82
N VAL A 217 -5.60 -6.48 -20.63
CA VAL A 217 -6.90 -6.94 -21.17
C VAL A 217 -6.86 -7.05 -22.69
N ARG A 218 -6.24 -6.08 -23.38
CA ARG A 218 -6.04 -6.13 -24.84
C ARG A 218 -5.11 -7.26 -25.27
N GLN A 219 -4.01 -7.49 -24.54
CA GLN A 219 -3.07 -8.58 -24.83
C GLN A 219 -3.72 -9.96 -24.70
N LEU A 220 -4.68 -10.12 -23.79
CA LEU A 220 -5.46 -11.35 -23.63
C LEU A 220 -6.69 -11.42 -24.56
N ASN A 221 -6.86 -10.45 -25.47
CA ASN A 221 -7.96 -10.37 -26.43
C ASN A 221 -9.36 -10.47 -25.78
N ILE A 222 -9.53 -9.87 -24.61
CA ILE A 222 -10.80 -9.89 -23.89
C ILE A 222 -11.65 -8.70 -24.34
N GLY A 223 -12.84 -8.96 -24.87
CA GLY A 223 -13.76 -7.91 -25.31
C GLY A 223 -14.27 -7.05 -24.16
N GLU A 224 -14.37 -5.73 -24.36
CA GLU A 224 -14.87 -4.78 -23.34
C GLU A 224 -16.33 -5.05 -22.93
N HIS A 225 -17.10 -5.75 -23.78
CA HIS A 225 -18.45 -6.20 -23.45
C HIS A 225 -18.47 -7.33 -22.41
N ARG A 226 -17.35 -8.03 -22.21
CA ARG A 226 -17.20 -9.12 -21.23
C ARG A 226 -16.41 -8.71 -20.00
N LEU A 227 -15.37 -7.88 -20.15
CA LEU A 227 -14.56 -7.39 -19.03
C LEU A 227 -14.46 -5.87 -19.07
N ARG A 228 -15.04 -5.21 -18.07
CA ARG A 228 -15.02 -3.76 -17.92
C ARG A 228 -14.12 -3.35 -16.77
N ILE A 229 -13.15 -2.47 -17.04
CA ILE A 229 -12.31 -1.89 -15.99
C ILE A 229 -12.91 -0.56 -15.55
N VAL A 230 -13.21 -0.44 -14.26
CA VAL A 230 -13.83 0.74 -13.66
C VAL A 230 -12.89 1.29 -12.61
N LYS A 231 -12.70 2.61 -12.59
CA LYS A 231 -11.95 3.29 -11.54
C LYS A 231 -12.92 4.03 -10.62
N ILE A 232 -12.84 3.79 -9.32
CA ILE A 232 -13.75 4.40 -8.34
C ILE A 232 -12.97 5.24 -7.34
N ASN A 233 -13.26 6.54 -7.33
CA ASN A 233 -12.79 7.46 -6.29
C ASN A 233 -13.45 7.15 -4.95
N SER A 234 -12.65 6.69 -3.99
CA SER A 234 -13.09 6.42 -2.62
C SER A 234 -13.18 7.68 -1.75
N SER A 235 -12.69 8.81 -2.27
CA SER A 235 -12.68 10.11 -1.58
C SER A 235 -13.92 10.97 -1.86
N GLN A 236 -14.83 10.53 -2.72
CA GLN A 236 -16.09 11.24 -3.00
C GLN A 236 -17.19 10.64 -2.12
N LYS A 237 -17.55 11.39 -1.07
CA LYS A 237 -18.86 11.28 -0.41
C LYS A 237 -19.87 12.10 -1.18
#